data_AF-A0A932TNS1-F1
#
_entry.id   AF-A0A932TNS1-F1
#
_cell.length_a   1.000
_cell.length_b   1.000
_cell.length_c   1.000
_cell.angle_alpha   90.00
_cell.angle_beta   90.00
_cell.angle_gamma   90.00
#
_symmetry.space_group_name_H-M   'P 1'
#
loop_
_entity.id
_entity.type
_entity.pdbx_description
1 polymer ?
#
loop_
_entity_poly.entity_id
_entity_poly.type
_entity_poly.pdbx_seq_one_letter_code
_entity_poly.pdbx_strand_id
1 'polypeptide(L)'
;MADGKQNGCPNSTETQAADTGAPEKARPQLTRRDFLIRSNAGAVAVGVLSGAGFAAGLVEAQPAPAQARPATAVSTGLMTRRVSLDIDGRKHDVTVDVRESLWETMNYQLGLANSNLGCDRAQCGACTVLVDGRPVNGCSVLTARHGRGQKILTVAGIAMGPGPQGLHPVQRAFWLEGGFQCGICTRGFVMSSYALLQKNKNPSTAEIKEALAGNICRCGEYPKIISAVKKAATELRGERVAYTAPLITGEEMETSSTPAVTGVSKQFEFVTALGTIEQLDDLSLELKQRPGILGVSGTERTITPTWDPARLDEAAVRRMLSDSGHPVQ
;
A
#
# COMPACT_ATOMS: atom_id res chain seq x y z
N MET A 1 35.86 5.07 42.58
CA MET A 1 34.87 5.65 43.51
C MET A 1 34.58 7.08 43.08
N ALA A 2 33.51 7.27 42.32
CA ALA A 2 32.82 8.55 42.07
C ALA A 2 31.61 8.21 41.19
N ASP A 3 30.49 7.90 41.85
CA ASP A 3 29.23 7.51 41.21
C ASP A 3 28.57 8.70 40.50
N GLY A 4 28.11 8.45 39.28
CA GLY A 4 27.32 9.37 38.48
C GLY A 4 25.88 9.45 38.97
N LYS A 5 25.39 10.67 39.21
CA LYS A 5 23.97 10.94 39.46
C LYS A 5 23.23 11.14 38.14
N GLN A 6 22.26 10.26 37.91
CA GLN A 6 21.21 10.35 36.91
C GLN A 6 20.21 11.44 37.30
N ASN A 7 19.88 12.35 36.38
CA ASN A 7 18.77 13.29 36.54
C ASN A 7 17.49 12.66 35.97
N GLY A 8 16.69 12.06 36.84
CA GLY A 8 15.31 11.64 36.55
C GLY A 8 14.32 12.73 36.92
N CYS A 9 13.33 12.97 36.06
CA CYS A 9 12.17 13.82 36.34
C CYS A 9 11.39 13.30 37.56
N PRO A 10 10.98 14.17 38.51
CA PRO A 10 10.15 13.76 39.62
C PRO A 10 8.68 13.60 39.22
N ASN A 11 8.10 12.46 39.60
CA ASN A 11 6.67 12.15 39.57
C ASN A 11 5.88 13.18 40.40
N SER A 12 4.90 13.85 39.79
CA SER A 12 3.87 14.59 40.51
C SER A 12 2.79 13.61 41.00
N THR A 13 2.75 13.41 42.31
CA THR A 13 1.68 12.72 43.04
C THR A 13 0.34 13.46 42.89
N GLU A 14 -0.69 12.70 42.54
CA GLU A 14 -2.10 13.09 42.54
C GLU A 14 -2.55 13.56 43.94
N THR A 15 -3.15 14.74 44.00
CA THR A 15 -4.01 15.15 45.11
C THR A 15 -5.45 15.10 44.62
N GLN A 16 -6.19 14.08 45.04
CA GLN A 16 -7.64 13.97 44.83
C GLN A 16 -8.35 15.03 45.68
N ALA A 17 -8.91 16.04 45.02
CA ALA A 17 -9.89 16.94 45.63
C ALA A 17 -11.29 16.37 45.38
N ALA A 18 -12.05 16.17 46.47
CA ALA A 18 -13.43 15.73 46.44
C ALA A 18 -14.32 16.82 45.82
N ASP A 19 -14.93 16.52 44.67
CA ASP A 19 -15.93 17.38 44.04
C ASP A 19 -17.33 16.97 44.53
N THR A 20 -17.97 17.87 45.27
CA THR A 20 -19.32 17.72 45.80
C THR A 20 -20.33 17.94 44.67
N GLY A 21 -21.01 16.86 44.27
CA GLY A 21 -21.90 16.82 43.12
C GLY A 21 -23.08 17.81 43.15
N ALA A 22 -23.23 18.52 42.04
CA ALA A 22 -24.49 19.08 41.55
C ALA A 22 -24.90 18.31 40.28
N PRO A 23 -26.20 18.02 40.04
CA PRO A 23 -26.60 17.18 38.93
C PRO A 23 -26.42 17.92 37.59
N GLU A 24 -25.48 17.44 36.78
CA GLU A 24 -25.25 17.91 35.42
C GLU A 24 -26.46 17.54 34.55
N LYS A 25 -27.17 18.54 34.02
CA LYS A 25 -28.26 18.32 33.06
C LYS A 25 -27.67 17.71 31.78
N ALA A 26 -28.04 16.46 31.49
CA ALA A 26 -27.62 15.73 30.30
C ALA A 26 -27.83 16.55 29.02
N ARG A 27 -26.73 16.96 28.36
CA ARG A 27 -26.79 17.50 27.00
C ARG A 27 -27.10 16.34 26.03
N PRO A 28 -28.10 16.47 25.15
CA PRO A 28 -28.40 15.41 24.21
C PRO A 28 -27.23 15.23 23.24
N GLN A 29 -26.65 14.03 23.24
CA GLN A 29 -25.60 13.62 22.32
C GLN A 29 -26.22 13.41 20.94
N LEU A 30 -26.11 14.42 20.07
CA LEU A 30 -26.50 14.30 18.67
C LEU A 30 -25.52 13.36 17.95
N THR A 31 -26.00 12.19 17.54
CA THR A 31 -25.16 11.27 16.77
C THR A 31 -25.10 11.72 15.31
N ARG A 32 -24.05 11.31 14.59
CA ARG A 32 -23.91 11.56 13.14
C ARG A 32 -25.12 11.03 12.35
N ARG A 33 -25.79 9.99 12.86
CA ARG A 33 -27.02 9.43 12.30
C ARG A 33 -28.23 10.35 12.53
N ASP A 34 -28.36 10.96 13.70
CA ASP A 34 -29.43 11.93 13.99
C ASP A 34 -29.30 13.18 13.14
N PHE A 35 -28.07 13.62 12.86
CA PHE A 35 -27.81 14.74 11.95
C PHE A 35 -28.27 14.43 10.52
N LEU A 36 -27.96 13.23 10.01
CA LEU A 36 -28.33 12.81 8.65
C LEU A 36 -29.83 12.52 8.48
N ILE A 37 -30.50 12.02 9.52
CA ILE A 37 -31.96 11.82 9.49
C ILE A 37 -32.69 13.18 9.53
N ARG A 38 -32.22 14.12 10.36
CA ARG A 38 -32.84 15.45 10.47
C ARG A 38 -32.58 16.37 9.27
N SER A 39 -31.48 16.18 8.54
CA SER A 39 -31.15 17.00 7.36
C SER A 39 -31.99 16.66 6.12
N ASN A 40 -32.71 15.53 6.10
CA ASN A 40 -33.67 15.19 5.05
C ASN A 40 -35.13 15.56 5.37
N ALA A 41 -35.41 16.23 6.49
CA ALA A 41 -36.75 16.73 6.84
C ALA A 41 -36.97 18.20 6.44
N GLY A 42 -36.40 18.62 5.30
CA GLY A 42 -36.75 19.87 4.66
C GLY A 42 -38.05 19.72 3.85
N ALA A 43 -39.08 20.46 4.26
CA ALA A 43 -40.36 20.69 3.57
C ALA A 43 -41.42 19.57 3.62
N VAL A 44 -42.17 19.50 4.72
CA VAL A 44 -43.64 19.31 4.62
C VAL A 44 -44.31 20.28 5.59
N ALA A 45 -44.85 21.39 5.06
CA ALA A 45 -45.81 22.21 5.76
C ALA A 45 -47.20 21.57 5.58
N VAL A 46 -47.75 20.96 6.62
CA VAL A 46 -49.21 20.75 6.72
C VAL A 46 -49.67 21.39 8.02
N GLY A 47 -50.31 22.55 7.89
CA GLY A 47 -51.13 23.11 8.95
C GLY A 47 -52.49 22.45 8.94
N VAL A 48 -52.95 21.98 10.11
CA VAL A 48 -54.36 22.02 10.50
C VAL A 48 -54.41 22.31 12.00
N LEU A 49 -55.02 23.46 12.32
CA LEU A 49 -55.35 23.93 13.66
C LEU A 49 -56.45 23.07 14.28
N SER A 50 -56.32 22.74 15.56
CA SER A 50 -57.43 22.60 16.51
C SER A 50 -56.89 22.65 17.94
N GLY A 51 -57.31 23.65 18.73
CA GLY A 51 -57.27 23.55 20.19
C GLY A 51 -56.39 24.55 20.93
N ALA A 52 -56.94 25.74 21.14
CA ALA A 52 -56.89 26.57 22.35
C ALA A 52 -55.57 26.71 23.15
N GLY A 53 -55.08 27.95 23.15
CA GLY A 53 -54.52 28.59 24.34
C GLY A 53 -53.03 28.35 24.58
N PHE A 54 -52.21 29.37 24.37
CA PHE A 54 -51.37 30.00 25.41
C PHE A 54 -50.42 31.02 24.75
N ALA A 55 -50.24 32.14 25.45
CA ALA A 55 -49.20 33.14 25.28
C ALA A 55 -49.27 34.07 24.05
N ALA A 56 -50.10 35.10 24.19
CA ALA A 56 -49.73 36.43 23.71
C ALA A 56 -48.50 36.90 24.53
N GLY A 57 -47.35 37.04 23.88
CA GLY A 57 -46.15 37.58 24.53
C GLY A 57 -44.88 37.36 23.73
N LEU A 58 -44.33 38.47 23.21
CA LEU A 58 -42.98 38.63 22.67
C LEU A 58 -42.72 38.02 21.28
N VAL A 59 -43.30 38.64 20.23
CA VAL A 59 -42.68 38.60 18.90
C VAL A 59 -41.79 39.82 18.78
N GLU A 60 -40.53 39.67 19.18
CA GLU A 60 -39.47 40.59 18.81
C GLU A 60 -39.26 40.47 17.30
N ALA A 61 -39.43 41.56 16.56
CA ALA A 61 -39.28 41.57 15.11
C ALA A 61 -37.84 41.17 14.75
N GLN A 62 -37.65 39.96 14.25
CA GLN A 62 -36.35 39.53 13.73
C GLN A 62 -36.00 40.41 12.51
N PRO A 63 -34.81 41.04 12.48
CA PRO A 63 -34.38 41.76 11.28
C PRO A 63 -34.33 40.77 10.11
N ALA A 64 -34.91 41.19 8.98
CA ALA A 64 -34.96 40.39 7.77
C ALA A 64 -33.56 39.87 7.41
N PRO A 65 -33.42 38.59 7.01
CA PRO A 65 -32.12 38.07 6.60
C PRO A 65 -31.62 38.89 5.42
N ALA A 66 -30.43 39.48 5.59
CA ALA A 66 -29.76 40.20 4.51
C ALA A 66 -29.67 39.27 3.29
N GLN A 67 -30.29 39.67 2.19
CA GLN A 67 -30.22 38.94 0.94
C GLN A 67 -28.74 38.82 0.56
N ALA A 68 -28.21 37.60 0.62
CA ALA A 68 -26.87 37.32 0.13
C ALA A 68 -26.84 37.71 -1.36
N ARG A 69 -26.01 38.71 -1.70
CA ARG A 69 -25.73 39.02 -3.10
C ARG A 69 -25.31 37.72 -3.78
N PRO A 70 -25.86 37.38 -4.96
CA PRO A 70 -25.41 36.20 -5.69
C PRO A 70 -23.91 36.36 -5.88
N ALA A 71 -23.14 35.41 -5.35
CA ALA A 71 -21.72 35.35 -5.59
C ALA A 71 -21.57 35.24 -7.12
N THR A 72 -21.09 36.31 -7.75
CA THR A 72 -20.64 36.25 -9.14
C THR A 72 -19.59 35.16 -9.19
N ALA A 73 -19.95 34.01 -9.77
CA ALA A 73 -19.02 32.94 -10.05
C ALA A 73 -17.94 33.53 -10.95
N VAL A 74 -16.78 33.86 -10.38
CA VAL A 74 -15.61 34.22 -11.15
C VAL A 74 -15.27 32.97 -11.95
N SER A 75 -15.53 33.02 -13.26
CA SER A 75 -14.98 32.06 -14.20
C SER A 75 -13.46 32.17 -14.08
N THR A 76 -12.87 31.27 -13.30
CA THR A 76 -11.43 31.07 -13.31
C THR A 76 -11.12 30.44 -14.66
N GLY A 77 -10.86 31.29 -15.66
CA GLY A 77 -10.45 30.83 -16.98
C GLY A 77 -9.29 29.85 -16.84
N LEU A 78 -9.38 28.73 -17.54
CA LEU A 78 -8.32 27.72 -17.59
C LEU A 78 -7.04 28.39 -18.08
N MET A 79 -6.12 28.67 -17.16
CA MET A 79 -4.80 29.20 -17.48
C MET A 79 -3.94 28.01 -17.90
N THR A 80 -3.91 27.71 -19.19
CA THR A 80 -3.16 26.57 -19.73
C THR A 80 -1.82 27.00 -20.32
N ARG A 81 -0.79 26.16 -20.20
CA ARG A 81 0.53 26.36 -20.79
C ARG A 81 0.95 25.13 -21.59
N ARG A 82 1.50 25.33 -22.79
CA ARG A 82 2.17 24.28 -23.55
C ARG A 82 3.57 24.02 -22.98
N VAL A 83 3.92 22.75 -22.76
CA VAL A 83 5.23 22.31 -22.26
C VAL A 83 5.71 21.08 -23.05
N SER A 84 7.04 20.99 -23.24
CA SER A 84 7.72 19.82 -23.83
C SER A 84 8.50 19.10 -22.72
N LEU A 85 7.88 18.13 -22.07
CA LEU A 85 8.51 17.37 -20.98
C LEU A 85 9.49 16.32 -21.55
N ASP A 86 10.58 16.06 -20.84
CA ASP A 86 11.46 14.91 -21.09
C ASP A 86 11.30 13.95 -19.91
N ILE A 87 10.59 12.84 -20.14
CA ILE A 87 10.30 11.82 -19.14
C ILE A 87 10.92 10.51 -19.61
N ASP A 88 11.81 9.94 -18.81
CA ASP A 88 12.52 8.69 -19.12
C ASP A 88 13.24 8.74 -20.49
N GLY A 89 13.77 9.92 -20.86
CA GLY A 89 14.46 10.14 -22.13
C GLY A 89 13.53 10.37 -23.33
N ARG A 90 12.20 10.39 -23.12
CA ARG A 90 11.20 10.57 -24.16
C ARG A 90 10.56 11.95 -24.06
N LYS A 91 10.39 12.61 -25.21
CA LYS A 91 9.70 13.91 -25.28
C LYS A 91 8.19 13.74 -25.28
N HIS A 92 7.52 14.55 -24.47
CA HIS A 92 6.07 14.64 -24.36
C HIS A 92 5.63 16.10 -24.47
N ASP A 93 5.01 16.46 -25.59
CA ASP A 93 4.42 17.77 -25.81
C ASP A 93 2.96 17.78 -25.33
N VAL A 94 2.68 18.55 -24.28
CA VAL A 94 1.35 18.61 -23.64
C VAL A 94 0.93 20.03 -23.30
N THR A 95 -0.38 20.25 -23.23
CA THR A 95 -0.97 21.50 -22.74
C THR A 95 -1.55 21.22 -21.36
N VAL A 96 -1.01 21.88 -20.34
CA VAL A 96 -1.34 21.62 -18.93
C VAL A 96 -1.99 22.84 -18.29
N ASP A 97 -2.91 22.63 -17.35
CA ASP A 97 -3.34 23.73 -16.46
C ASP A 97 -2.13 24.15 -15.61
N VAL A 98 -1.96 25.45 -15.36
CA VAL A 98 -0.81 25.97 -14.58
C VAL A 98 -0.77 25.47 -13.13
N ARG A 99 -1.88 24.92 -12.63
CA ARG A 99 -2.02 24.34 -11.28
C ARG A 99 -1.81 22.83 -11.26
N GLU A 100 -1.74 22.18 -12.42
CA GLU A 100 -1.59 20.73 -12.52
C GLU A 100 -0.22 20.29 -12.01
N SER A 101 -0.22 19.30 -11.14
CA SER A 101 1.00 18.68 -10.62
C SER A 101 1.64 17.76 -11.66
N LEU A 102 2.95 17.53 -11.51
CA LEU A 102 3.72 16.63 -12.35
C LEU A 102 3.16 15.21 -12.28
N TRP A 103 2.71 14.78 -11.09
CA TRP A 103 2.07 13.48 -10.92
C TRP A 103 0.76 13.39 -11.73
N GLU A 104 -0.10 14.39 -11.66
CA GLU A 104 -1.35 14.42 -12.44
C GLU A 104 -1.09 14.40 -13.93
N THR A 105 -0.16 15.21 -14.46
CA THR A 105 0.14 15.18 -15.89
C THR A 105 0.69 13.83 -16.34
N MET A 106 1.62 13.25 -15.58
CA MET A 106 2.17 11.93 -15.91
C MET A 106 1.08 10.85 -15.92
N ASN A 107 0.19 10.81 -14.92
CA ASN A 107 -0.75 9.70 -14.75
C ASN A 107 -2.06 9.91 -15.50
N TYR A 108 -2.66 11.11 -15.42
CA TYR A 108 -3.97 11.39 -16.00
C TYR A 108 -3.90 11.77 -17.48
N GLN A 109 -2.95 12.65 -17.87
CA GLN A 109 -2.84 13.05 -19.28
C GLN A 109 -2.01 12.06 -20.10
N LEU A 110 -0.87 11.63 -19.57
CA LEU A 110 0.09 10.80 -20.32
C LEU A 110 -0.08 9.29 -20.10
N GLY A 111 -0.88 8.87 -19.11
CA GLY A 111 -1.08 7.45 -18.79
C GLY A 111 0.17 6.73 -18.27
N LEU A 112 1.21 7.47 -17.87
CA LEU A 112 2.46 6.95 -17.34
C LEU A 112 2.26 6.60 -15.87
N ALA A 113 1.65 5.44 -15.63
CA ALA A 113 1.40 4.87 -14.30
C ALA A 113 2.69 4.40 -13.61
N ASN A 114 3.72 5.24 -13.56
CA ASN A 114 5.08 4.95 -13.08
C ASN A 114 5.39 5.60 -11.72
N SER A 115 4.40 6.21 -11.07
CA SER A 115 4.48 6.76 -9.71
C SER A 115 3.12 6.67 -9.04
N ASN A 116 3.04 6.60 -7.72
CA ASN A 116 1.76 6.43 -7.02
C ASN A 116 1.36 7.72 -6.28
N LEU A 117 0.07 8.05 -6.24
CA LEU A 117 -0.44 9.11 -5.38
C LEU A 117 -0.88 8.51 -4.04
N GLY A 118 -0.38 9.06 -2.95
CA GLY A 118 -0.75 8.66 -1.60
C GLY A 118 -1.46 9.78 -0.85
N CYS A 119 -0.69 10.74 -0.32
CA CYS A 119 -1.20 11.80 0.54
C CYS A 119 -1.62 13.09 -0.19
N ASP A 120 -1.11 13.31 -1.40
CA ASP A 120 -1.27 14.53 -2.21
C ASP A 120 -0.95 15.86 -1.50
N ARG A 121 0.05 15.82 -0.60
CA ARG A 121 0.48 16.98 0.21
C ARG A 121 1.95 16.93 0.60
N ALA A 122 2.75 16.29 -0.25
CA ALA A 122 4.21 16.18 -0.12
C ALA A 122 4.73 15.51 1.18
N GLN A 123 3.94 14.61 1.79
CA GLN A 123 4.29 13.95 3.06
C GLN A 123 4.76 12.50 2.91
N CYS A 124 4.16 11.72 2.00
CA CYS A 124 4.35 10.26 2.00
C CYS A 124 5.41 9.72 1.03
N GLY A 125 5.92 10.53 0.09
CA GLY A 125 6.96 10.10 -0.87
C GLY A 125 6.54 9.10 -1.95
N ALA A 126 5.35 8.49 -1.89
CA ALA A 126 4.88 7.52 -2.89
C ALA A 126 4.91 8.02 -4.36
N CYS A 127 4.82 9.34 -4.55
CA CYS A 127 4.87 10.01 -5.85
C CYS A 127 6.28 10.46 -6.26
N THR A 128 7.33 9.97 -5.59
CA THR A 128 8.70 10.42 -5.85
C THR A 128 9.15 10.04 -7.26
N VAL A 129 9.63 11.05 -7.97
CA VAL A 129 10.38 10.95 -9.23
C VAL A 129 11.66 11.76 -9.10
N LEU A 130 12.60 11.62 -10.01
CA LEU A 130 13.77 12.50 -10.06
C LEU A 130 13.57 13.60 -11.09
N VAL A 131 13.85 14.84 -10.71
CA VAL A 131 14.01 15.95 -11.64
C VAL A 131 15.46 16.38 -11.58
N ASP A 132 16.17 16.28 -12.71
CA ASP A 132 17.61 16.58 -12.82
C ASP A 132 18.43 15.85 -11.75
N GLY A 133 18.11 14.56 -11.53
CA GLY A 133 18.78 13.69 -10.56
C GLY A 133 18.40 13.93 -9.09
N ARG A 134 17.48 14.86 -8.80
CA ARG A 134 17.03 15.15 -7.43
C ARG A 134 15.65 14.54 -7.15
N PRO A 135 15.47 13.79 -6.05
CA PRO A 135 14.16 13.26 -5.69
C PRO A 135 13.22 14.41 -5.30
N VAL A 136 12.03 14.40 -5.88
CA VAL A 136 10.96 15.37 -5.61
C VAL A 136 9.61 14.66 -5.48
N ASN A 137 8.73 15.19 -4.65
CA ASN A 137 7.33 14.74 -4.59
C ASN A 137 6.60 15.24 -5.84
N GLY A 138 6.25 14.34 -6.77
CA GLY A 138 5.56 14.71 -8.02
C GLY A 138 4.23 15.45 -7.80
N CYS A 139 3.53 15.19 -6.68
CA CYS A 139 2.30 15.89 -6.31
C CYS A 139 2.49 17.37 -5.94
N SER A 140 3.69 17.79 -5.54
CA SER A 140 3.96 19.17 -5.11
C SER A 140 4.73 20.00 -6.14
N VAL A 141 4.99 19.42 -7.31
CA VAL A 141 5.72 20.06 -8.39
C VAL A 141 4.74 20.39 -9.50
N LEU A 142 4.63 21.67 -9.87
CA LEU A 142 3.74 22.08 -10.97
C LEU A 142 4.36 21.72 -12.32
N THR A 143 3.62 21.00 -13.16
CA THR A 143 4.08 20.62 -14.50
C THR A 143 4.42 21.85 -15.34
N ALA A 144 3.62 22.91 -15.17
CA ALA A 144 3.83 24.20 -15.82
C ALA A 144 5.10 24.95 -15.37
N ARG A 145 5.99 24.38 -14.54
CA ARG A 145 7.36 24.88 -14.31
C ARG A 145 8.41 24.19 -15.18
N HIS A 146 8.06 23.06 -15.78
CA HIS A 146 8.95 22.27 -16.62
C HIS A 146 8.81 22.59 -18.11
N GLY A 147 9.46 21.77 -18.93
CA GLY A 147 9.53 21.92 -20.38
C GLY A 147 10.61 22.87 -20.88
N ARG A 148 11.69 23.04 -20.10
CA ARG A 148 12.85 23.88 -20.42
C ARG A 148 14.16 23.08 -20.40
N GLY A 149 14.08 21.78 -20.73
CA GLY A 149 15.23 20.87 -20.78
C GLY A 149 15.48 20.02 -19.54
N GLN A 150 14.68 20.19 -18.47
CA GLN A 150 14.78 19.34 -17.28
C GLN A 150 14.51 17.87 -17.62
N LYS A 151 15.25 16.96 -17.00
CA LYS A 151 15.09 15.51 -17.15
C LYS A 151 14.27 14.95 -16.00
N ILE A 152 13.13 14.36 -16.32
CA ILE A 152 12.28 13.66 -15.37
C ILE A 152 12.56 12.17 -15.51
N LEU A 153 12.95 11.51 -14.41
CA LEU A 153 13.21 10.07 -14.37
C LEU A 153 12.23 9.42 -13.39
N THR A 154 11.52 8.41 -13.86
CA THR A 154 10.55 7.61 -13.10
C THR A 154 11.09 6.22 -12.82
N VAL A 155 10.31 5.42 -12.08
CA VAL A 155 10.68 4.02 -11.78
C VAL A 155 10.80 3.16 -13.04
N ALA A 156 10.14 3.50 -14.13
CA ALA A 156 10.26 2.77 -15.38
C ALA A 156 11.58 3.08 -16.09
N GLY A 157 12.04 4.33 -16.03
CA GLY A 157 13.24 4.78 -16.73
C GLY A 157 14.57 4.26 -16.17
N ILE A 158 14.58 3.65 -14.98
CA ILE A 158 15.82 3.07 -14.41
C ILE A 158 16.07 1.63 -14.85
N ALA A 159 15.08 0.96 -15.48
CA ALA A 159 15.26 -0.39 -15.98
C ALA A 159 16.34 -0.43 -17.07
N MET A 160 17.17 -1.48 -17.05
CA MET A 160 18.26 -1.72 -17.98
C MET A 160 17.86 -2.61 -19.16
N GLY A 161 16.63 -3.14 -19.17
CA GLY A 161 16.11 -4.00 -20.23
C GLY A 161 14.74 -4.59 -19.89
N PRO A 162 14.26 -5.55 -20.70
CA PRO A 162 13.01 -6.24 -20.44
C PRO A 162 13.13 -7.31 -19.36
N GLY A 163 12.00 -7.59 -18.71
CA GLY A 163 11.85 -8.71 -17.78
C GLY A 163 12.71 -8.60 -16.50
N PRO A 164 12.79 -9.69 -15.73
CA PRO A 164 13.55 -9.76 -14.47
C PRO A 164 15.03 -9.40 -14.60
N GLN A 165 15.65 -9.77 -15.73
CA GLN A 165 17.07 -9.53 -15.97
C GLN A 165 17.36 -8.07 -16.30
N GLY A 166 16.40 -7.39 -16.91
CA GLY A 166 16.46 -5.97 -17.17
C GLY A 166 16.21 -5.08 -15.96
N LEU A 167 15.90 -5.61 -14.78
CA LEU A 167 15.71 -4.79 -13.59
C LEU A 167 17.02 -4.10 -13.18
N HIS A 168 16.91 -2.84 -12.76
CA HIS A 168 18.00 -2.17 -12.06
C HIS A 168 18.32 -2.89 -10.74
N PRO A 169 19.58 -2.94 -10.27
CA PRO A 169 19.94 -3.51 -8.96
C PRO A 169 19.03 -3.09 -7.80
N VAL A 170 18.60 -1.83 -7.78
CA VAL A 170 17.63 -1.32 -6.78
C VAL A 170 16.26 -2.00 -6.91
N GLN A 171 15.70 -2.10 -8.12
CA GLN A 171 14.42 -2.77 -8.33
C GLN A 171 14.49 -4.25 -7.98
N ARG A 172 15.55 -4.93 -8.45
CA ARG A 172 15.83 -6.34 -8.16
C ARG A 172 15.94 -6.59 -6.66
N ALA A 173 16.71 -5.77 -5.94
CA ALA A 173 16.87 -5.93 -4.51
C ALA A 173 15.56 -5.73 -3.74
N PHE A 174 14.75 -4.73 -4.10
CA PHE A 174 13.42 -4.56 -3.49
C PHE A 174 12.52 -5.77 -3.74
N TRP A 175 12.59 -6.33 -4.95
CA TRP A 175 11.83 -7.52 -5.29
C TRP A 175 12.26 -8.74 -4.46
N LEU A 176 13.54 -9.10 -4.52
CA LEU A 176 14.06 -10.35 -3.95
C LEU A 176 14.24 -10.30 -2.43
N GLU A 177 14.30 -9.11 -1.83
CA GLU A 177 14.27 -8.95 -0.36
C GLU A 177 12.86 -8.82 0.20
N GLY A 178 11.83 -8.78 -0.64
CA GLY A 178 10.47 -8.49 -0.19
C GLY A 178 10.37 -7.11 0.46
N GLY A 179 11.08 -6.11 -0.07
CA GLY A 179 11.04 -4.70 0.38
C GLY A 179 9.72 -3.99 0.07
N PHE A 180 8.62 -4.74 -0.05
CA PHE A 180 7.28 -4.29 -0.38
C PHE A 180 6.24 -5.34 0.06
N GLN A 181 4.99 -4.88 0.23
CA GLN A 181 3.80 -5.73 0.32
C GLN A 181 2.75 -5.18 -0.65
N CYS A 182 1.93 -4.21 -0.21
CA CYS A 182 0.88 -3.60 -1.04
C CYS A 182 1.41 -2.80 -2.25
N GLY A 183 2.71 -2.54 -2.31
CA GLY A 183 3.37 -1.89 -3.45
C GLY A 183 3.17 -0.37 -3.57
N ILE A 184 2.24 0.24 -2.82
CA ILE A 184 1.90 1.67 -2.99
C ILE A 184 3.11 2.59 -2.78
N CYS A 185 3.91 2.36 -1.73
CA CYS A 185 5.08 3.19 -1.45
C CYS A 185 6.34 2.80 -2.24
N THR A 186 6.35 1.60 -2.84
CA THR A 186 7.58 0.96 -3.35
C THR A 186 8.27 1.78 -4.42
N ARG A 187 7.51 2.37 -5.35
CA ARG A 187 8.07 3.20 -6.43
C ARG A 187 8.83 4.41 -5.87
N GLY A 188 8.28 5.06 -4.85
CA GLY A 188 8.92 6.19 -4.17
C GLY A 188 10.21 5.79 -3.46
N PHE A 189 10.18 4.69 -2.70
CA PHE A 189 11.36 4.14 -2.04
C PHE A 189 12.46 3.75 -3.04
N VAL A 190 12.10 3.12 -4.16
CA VAL A 190 13.04 2.75 -5.22
C VAL A 190 13.71 3.98 -5.81
N MET A 191 12.96 5.04 -6.13
CA MET A 191 13.54 6.27 -6.71
C MET A 191 14.43 7.02 -5.72
N SER A 192 14.05 7.13 -4.44
CA SER A 192 14.90 7.72 -3.41
C SER A 192 16.16 6.90 -3.16
N SER A 193 16.05 5.56 -3.17
CA SER A 193 17.20 4.66 -3.04
C SER A 193 18.15 4.79 -4.23
N TYR A 194 17.61 4.83 -5.45
CA TYR A 194 18.40 5.08 -6.66
C TYR A 194 19.16 6.41 -6.55
N ALA A 195 18.49 7.50 -6.18
CA ALA A 195 19.14 8.81 -6.02
C ALA A 195 20.26 8.82 -4.98
N LEU A 196 20.09 8.09 -3.86
CA LEU A 196 21.15 7.90 -2.86
C LEU A 196 22.35 7.17 -3.47
N LEU A 197 22.11 6.03 -4.12
CA LEU A 197 23.17 5.12 -4.60
C LEU A 197 23.92 5.67 -5.81
N GLN A 198 23.33 6.61 -6.56
CA GLN A 198 24.05 7.38 -7.57
C GLN A 198 25.14 8.27 -6.96
N LYS A 199 24.98 8.70 -5.70
CA LYS A 199 25.93 9.58 -5.00
C LYS A 199 26.89 8.82 -4.09
N ASN A 200 26.38 7.81 -3.40
CA ASN A 200 27.15 7.00 -2.46
C ASN A 200 26.80 5.52 -2.65
N LYS A 201 27.72 4.73 -3.23
CA LYS A 201 27.57 3.29 -3.43
C LYS A 201 27.87 2.44 -2.20
N ASN A 202 28.24 3.05 -1.07
CA ASN A 202 28.44 2.36 0.21
C ASN A 202 27.86 3.17 1.38
N PRO A 203 26.54 3.45 1.37
CA PRO A 203 25.93 4.26 2.41
C PRO A 203 25.82 3.47 3.71
N SER A 204 26.09 4.15 4.82
CA SER A 204 25.77 3.66 6.15
C SER A 204 24.26 3.50 6.34
N THR A 205 23.86 2.73 7.35
CA THR A 205 22.43 2.58 7.69
C THR A 205 21.77 3.93 8.02
N ALA A 206 22.52 4.86 8.64
CA ALA A 206 22.03 6.19 8.96
C ALA A 206 21.76 7.01 7.69
N GLU A 207 22.68 7.01 6.72
CA GLU A 207 22.49 7.68 5.42
C GLU A 207 21.32 7.09 4.64
N ILE A 208 21.13 5.77 4.68
CA ILE A 208 19.95 5.12 4.06
C ILE A 208 18.67 5.64 4.70
N LYS A 209 18.58 5.62 6.04
CA LYS A 209 17.38 6.10 6.74
C LYS A 209 17.08 7.56 6.43
N GLU A 210 18.10 8.41 6.43
CA GLU A 210 17.96 9.82 6.11
C GLU A 210 17.46 10.04 4.68
N ALA A 211 18.08 9.40 3.70
CA ALA A 211 17.68 9.50 2.30
C ALA A 211 16.26 9.00 2.03
N LEU A 212 15.77 8.08 2.86
CA LEU A 212 14.44 7.49 2.75
C LEU A 212 13.40 8.13 3.67
N ALA A 213 13.77 9.07 4.54
CA ALA A 213 12.88 9.65 5.56
C ALA A 213 11.64 10.35 4.96
N GLY A 214 11.73 10.81 3.70
CA GLY A 214 10.60 11.37 2.95
C GLY A 214 9.60 10.35 2.39
N ASN A 215 9.82 9.04 2.59
CA ASN A 215 8.94 7.97 2.12
C ASN A 215 8.30 7.22 3.29
N ILE A 216 6.97 7.07 3.25
CA ILE A 216 6.20 6.41 4.30
C ILE A 216 5.72 5.04 3.81
N CYS A 217 6.05 3.99 4.55
CA CYS A 217 5.55 2.63 4.38
C CYS A 217 4.52 2.31 5.46
N ARG A 218 3.25 2.09 5.08
CA ARG A 218 2.20 1.70 6.03
C ARG A 218 2.25 0.21 6.41
N CYS A 219 2.79 -0.63 5.52
CA CYS A 219 3.02 -2.05 5.76
C CYS A 219 4.13 -2.32 6.79
N GLY A 220 4.97 -1.32 7.10
CA GLY A 220 6.03 -1.45 8.10
C GLY A 220 7.29 -2.18 7.63
N GLU A 221 7.48 -2.38 6.31
CA GLU A 221 8.60 -3.16 5.73
C GLU A 221 9.96 -2.44 5.75
N TYR A 222 10.15 -1.43 6.60
CA TYR A 222 11.39 -0.65 6.66
C TYR A 222 12.67 -1.51 6.84
N PRO A 223 12.69 -2.57 7.67
CA PRO A 223 13.87 -3.44 7.77
C PRO A 223 14.25 -4.09 6.43
N LYS A 224 13.26 -4.62 5.69
CA LYS A 224 13.48 -5.23 4.37
C LYS A 224 13.82 -4.21 3.30
N ILE A 225 13.21 -3.02 3.34
CA ILE A 225 13.57 -1.87 2.50
C ILE A 225 15.05 -1.51 2.71
N ILE A 226 15.50 -1.37 3.96
CA ILE A 226 16.91 -1.06 4.27
C ILE A 226 17.84 -2.19 3.81
N SER A 227 17.44 -3.47 4.00
CA SER A 227 18.18 -4.63 3.48
C SER A 227 18.34 -4.54 1.96
N ALA A 228 17.25 -4.24 1.24
CA ALA A 228 17.24 -4.08 -0.21
C ALA A 228 18.21 -2.98 -0.67
N VAL A 229 18.22 -1.81 -0.02
CA VAL A 229 19.16 -0.73 -0.38
C VAL A 229 20.62 -1.16 -0.19
N LYS A 230 20.94 -1.84 0.92
CA LYS A 230 22.29 -2.34 1.17
C LYS A 230 22.72 -3.37 0.13
N LYS A 231 21.85 -4.31 -0.22
CA LYS A 231 22.13 -5.33 -1.22
C LYS A 231 22.28 -4.73 -2.63
N ALA A 232 21.43 -3.78 -2.99
CA ALA A 232 21.58 -3.01 -4.23
C ALA A 232 22.92 -2.25 -4.27
N ALA A 233 23.34 -1.66 -3.15
CA ALA A 233 24.63 -0.97 -3.06
C ALA A 233 25.81 -1.94 -3.29
N THR A 234 25.76 -3.12 -2.67
CA THR A 234 26.75 -4.19 -2.88
C THR A 234 26.80 -4.64 -4.34
N GLU A 235 25.66 -4.91 -4.96
CA GLU A 235 25.58 -5.29 -6.38
C GLU A 235 26.15 -4.19 -7.30
N LEU A 236 25.84 -2.92 -7.04
CA LEU A 236 26.36 -1.76 -7.80
C LEU A 236 27.88 -1.52 -7.66
N ARG A 237 28.52 -2.15 -6.68
CA ARG A 237 29.99 -2.22 -6.54
C ARG A 237 30.60 -3.43 -7.25
N GLY A 238 29.80 -4.29 -7.87
CA GLY A 238 30.24 -5.51 -8.55
C GLY A 238 30.51 -6.68 -7.60
N GLU A 239 30.07 -6.59 -6.34
CA GLU A 239 30.23 -7.65 -5.35
C GLU A 239 29.10 -8.68 -5.48
N ARG A 240 29.39 -9.95 -5.13
CA ARG A 240 28.38 -11.02 -5.14
C ARG A 240 27.36 -10.77 -4.02
N VAL A 241 26.07 -10.82 -4.37
CA VAL A 241 24.95 -10.64 -3.45
C VAL A 241 24.14 -11.93 -3.33
N ALA A 242 23.82 -12.32 -2.10
CA ALA A 242 22.81 -13.34 -1.83
C ALA A 242 21.50 -12.64 -1.43
N TYR A 243 20.43 -12.85 -2.20
CA TYR A 243 19.10 -12.34 -1.86
C TYR A 243 18.30 -13.35 -1.03
N THR A 244 17.24 -12.88 -0.40
CA THR A 244 16.34 -13.70 0.42
C THR A 244 15.53 -14.68 -0.44
N ALA A 245 15.00 -14.20 -1.57
CA ALA A 245 14.33 -15.03 -2.57
C ALA A 245 15.27 -15.36 -3.74
N PRO A 246 15.19 -16.57 -4.33
CA PRO A 246 15.89 -16.89 -5.57
C PRO A 246 15.26 -16.13 -6.74
N LEU A 247 16.09 -15.68 -7.68
CA LEU A 247 15.62 -15.11 -8.94
C LEU A 247 15.36 -16.25 -9.93
N ILE A 248 14.16 -16.82 -9.91
CA ILE A 248 13.80 -17.89 -10.85
C ILE A 248 13.62 -17.25 -12.22
N THR A 249 14.60 -17.48 -13.10
CA THR A 249 14.48 -17.17 -14.52
C THR A 249 14.19 -18.46 -15.27
N GLY A 250 13.39 -18.39 -16.34
CA GLY A 250 12.73 -19.56 -16.95
C GLY A 250 13.65 -20.72 -17.37
N GLU A 251 14.97 -20.51 -17.41
CA GLU A 251 15.98 -21.54 -17.66
C GLU A 251 16.22 -22.49 -16.46
N GLU A 252 16.01 -22.03 -15.22
CA GLU A 252 16.23 -22.85 -14.00
C GLU A 252 15.00 -23.64 -13.55
N MET A 253 13.84 -23.44 -14.19
CA MET A 253 12.63 -24.21 -13.89
C MET A 253 12.76 -25.69 -14.30
N GLU A 254 13.73 -26.04 -15.15
CA GLU A 254 13.97 -27.41 -15.61
C GLU A 254 14.91 -28.24 -14.71
N THR A 255 15.64 -27.64 -13.76
CA THR A 255 16.68 -28.38 -13.00
C THR A 255 16.33 -28.71 -11.55
N SER A 256 15.13 -28.37 -11.07
CA SER A 256 14.62 -28.94 -9.81
C SER A 256 13.97 -30.31 -10.08
N SER A 257 14.69 -31.20 -10.75
CA SER A 257 14.34 -32.61 -10.74
C SER A 257 14.70 -33.17 -9.36
N THR A 258 13.74 -33.07 -8.43
CA THR A 258 13.67 -34.06 -7.35
C THR A 258 13.71 -35.43 -8.02
N PRO A 259 14.53 -36.41 -7.56
CA PRO A 259 14.66 -37.69 -8.23
C PRO A 259 13.26 -38.24 -8.53
N ALA A 260 13.00 -38.51 -9.80
CA ALA A 260 11.71 -39.00 -10.27
C ALA A 260 11.43 -40.37 -9.65
N VAL A 261 10.81 -40.37 -8.47
CA VAL A 261 9.99 -41.49 -8.04
C VAL A 261 8.74 -41.38 -8.89
N THR A 262 8.54 -42.34 -9.80
CA THR A 262 7.34 -42.46 -10.64
C THR A 262 6.11 -42.64 -9.76
N GLY A 263 5.54 -41.53 -9.30
CA GLY A 263 4.31 -41.49 -8.53
C GLY A 263 3.08 -41.39 -9.42
N VAL A 264 1.97 -41.92 -8.96
CA VAL A 264 0.65 -41.68 -9.55
C VAL A 264 0.06 -40.44 -8.88
N SER A 265 -0.41 -39.48 -9.67
CA SER A 265 -1.12 -38.29 -9.20
C SER A 265 -2.56 -38.34 -9.66
N LYS A 266 -3.52 -38.09 -8.76
CA LYS A 266 -4.93 -37.96 -9.11
C LYS A 266 -5.57 -36.81 -8.34
N GLN A 267 -6.36 -36.02 -9.03
CA GLN A 267 -7.17 -34.96 -8.41
C GLN A 267 -8.48 -35.54 -7.91
N PHE A 268 -8.84 -35.16 -6.69
CA PHE A 268 -10.13 -35.43 -6.07
C PHE A 268 -10.81 -34.12 -5.69
N GLU A 269 -12.14 -34.14 -5.66
CA GLU A 269 -12.95 -33.00 -5.20
C GLU A 269 -13.43 -33.27 -3.78
N PHE A 270 -13.27 -32.31 -2.87
CA PHE A 270 -13.76 -32.47 -1.51
C PHE A 270 -15.29 -32.52 -1.49
N VAL A 271 -15.86 -33.43 -0.70
CA VAL A 271 -17.31 -33.46 -0.45
C VAL A 271 -17.76 -32.15 0.22
N THR A 272 -16.93 -31.63 1.12
CA THR A 272 -17.09 -30.30 1.73
C THR A 272 -15.82 -29.50 1.48
N ALA A 273 -15.94 -28.39 0.76
CA ALA A 273 -14.81 -27.50 0.52
C ALA A 273 -14.19 -27.01 1.84
N LEU A 274 -12.87 -26.83 1.83
CA LEU A 274 -12.13 -26.22 2.92
C LEU A 274 -12.55 -24.74 3.07
N GLY A 275 -12.51 -24.25 4.30
CA GLY A 275 -12.88 -22.88 4.62
C GLY A 275 -11.84 -21.86 4.11
N THR A 276 -10.56 -22.24 4.10
CA THR A 276 -9.45 -21.41 3.62
C THR A 276 -8.31 -22.29 3.08
N ILE A 277 -7.37 -21.69 2.33
CA ILE A 277 -6.22 -22.40 1.76
C ILE A 277 -5.24 -22.90 2.84
N GLU A 278 -5.17 -22.24 4.00
CA GLU A 278 -4.30 -22.66 5.11
C GLU A 278 -4.73 -24.04 5.67
N GLN A 279 -6.02 -24.37 5.61
CA GLN A 279 -6.50 -25.71 5.97
C GLN A 279 -5.97 -26.80 5.03
N LEU A 280 -5.70 -26.44 3.76
CA LEU A 280 -5.06 -27.36 2.82
C LEU A 280 -3.60 -27.57 3.18
N ASP A 281 -2.90 -26.54 3.66
CA ASP A 281 -1.50 -26.64 4.05
C ASP A 281 -1.32 -27.60 5.24
N ASP A 282 -2.19 -27.49 6.25
CA ASP A 282 -2.22 -28.39 7.41
C ASP A 282 -2.49 -29.85 6.99
N LEU A 283 -3.51 -30.07 6.14
CA LEU A 283 -3.84 -31.38 5.60
C LEU A 283 -2.70 -31.95 4.73
N SER A 284 -2.08 -31.12 3.90
CA SER A 284 -0.93 -31.47 3.08
C SER A 284 0.25 -31.91 3.94
N LEU A 285 0.49 -31.23 5.07
CA LEU A 285 1.56 -31.58 6.00
C LEU A 285 1.30 -32.93 6.68
N GLU A 286 0.05 -33.20 7.10
CA GLU A 286 -0.34 -34.49 7.67
C GLU A 286 -0.17 -35.63 6.65
N LEU A 287 -0.69 -35.45 5.43
CA LEU A 287 -0.65 -36.47 4.39
C LEU A 287 0.78 -36.78 3.93
N LYS A 288 1.65 -35.78 3.83
CA LYS A 288 3.08 -35.99 3.49
C LYS A 288 3.84 -36.82 4.53
N GLN A 289 3.35 -36.92 5.76
CA GLN A 289 3.92 -37.80 6.79
C GLN A 289 3.46 -39.25 6.64
N ARG A 290 2.44 -39.54 5.80
CA ARG A 290 1.92 -40.89 5.58
C ARG A 290 2.85 -41.67 4.65
N PRO A 291 3.23 -42.93 4.99
CA PRO A 291 4.07 -43.75 4.12
C PRO A 291 3.44 -43.95 2.75
N GLY A 292 4.19 -43.64 1.69
CA GLY A 292 3.75 -43.81 0.30
C GLY A 292 3.18 -42.55 -0.35
N ILE A 293 2.90 -41.48 0.41
CA ILE A 293 2.60 -40.17 -0.16
C ILE A 293 3.91 -39.45 -0.52
N LEU A 294 4.02 -39.04 -1.78
CA LEU A 294 5.19 -38.38 -2.36
C LEU A 294 4.99 -36.87 -2.48
N GLY A 295 3.74 -36.41 -2.59
CA GLY A 295 3.40 -35.01 -2.70
C GLY A 295 1.91 -34.75 -2.52
N VAL A 296 1.56 -33.51 -2.20
CA VAL A 296 0.18 -33.04 -2.10
C VAL A 296 0.13 -31.61 -2.60
N SER A 297 -0.83 -31.32 -3.48
CA SER A 297 -1.15 -29.99 -4.01
C SER A 297 -2.67 -29.86 -4.11
N GLY A 298 -3.20 -28.66 -4.35
CA GLY A 298 -4.64 -28.48 -4.48
C GLY A 298 -5.12 -27.03 -4.34
N THR A 299 -6.42 -26.89 -4.11
CA THR A 299 -7.14 -25.66 -3.80
C THR A 299 -8.09 -25.93 -2.63
N GLU A 300 -8.87 -24.95 -2.21
CA GLU A 300 -9.89 -25.12 -1.18
C GLU A 300 -11.02 -26.09 -1.58
N ARG A 301 -11.12 -26.44 -2.88
CA ARG A 301 -12.16 -27.36 -3.39
C ARG A 301 -11.63 -28.71 -3.82
N THR A 302 -10.33 -28.81 -4.11
CA THR A 302 -9.75 -30.01 -4.70
C THR A 302 -8.40 -30.34 -4.10
N ILE A 303 -8.07 -31.62 -4.03
CA ILE A 303 -6.77 -32.10 -3.59
C ILE A 303 -6.19 -33.06 -4.61
N THR A 304 -4.90 -32.93 -4.87
CA THR A 304 -4.13 -33.77 -5.79
C THR A 304 -2.95 -34.37 -5.04
N PRO A 305 -3.14 -35.52 -4.37
CA PRO A 305 -2.05 -36.31 -3.83
C PRO A 305 -1.27 -36.99 -4.96
N THR A 306 0.03 -37.12 -4.76
CA THR A 306 0.94 -37.94 -5.55
C THR A 306 1.43 -39.06 -4.65
N TRP A 307 1.30 -40.32 -5.06
CA TRP A 307 1.68 -41.48 -4.24
C TRP A 307 2.46 -42.54 -5.01
N ASP A 308 3.20 -43.36 -4.29
CA ASP A 308 3.92 -44.51 -4.82
C ASP A 308 2.94 -45.67 -5.09
N PRO A 309 2.69 -46.06 -6.36
CA PRO A 309 1.73 -47.12 -6.69
C PRO A 309 2.17 -48.50 -6.19
N ALA A 310 3.44 -48.71 -5.84
CA ALA A 310 3.89 -49.96 -5.22
C ALA A 310 3.48 -50.08 -3.75
N ARG A 311 3.06 -48.97 -3.12
CA ARG A 311 2.72 -48.90 -1.69
C ARG A 311 1.27 -48.55 -1.43
N LEU A 312 0.66 -47.73 -2.29
CA LEU A 312 -0.70 -47.23 -2.12
C LEU A 312 -1.49 -47.36 -3.42
N ASP A 313 -2.77 -47.71 -3.29
CA ASP A 313 -3.76 -47.60 -4.35
C ASP A 313 -4.68 -46.39 -4.10
N GLU A 314 -5.53 -46.09 -5.08
CA GLU A 314 -6.48 -44.96 -4.97
C GLU A 314 -7.42 -45.12 -3.78
N ALA A 315 -7.85 -46.35 -3.46
CA ALA A 315 -8.77 -46.63 -2.37
C ALA A 315 -8.14 -46.30 -1.01
N ALA A 316 -6.85 -46.61 -0.83
CA ALA A 316 -6.09 -46.25 0.37
C ALA A 316 -5.97 -44.73 0.51
N VAL A 317 -5.71 -44.00 -0.59
CA VAL A 317 -5.63 -42.53 -0.58
C VAL A 317 -6.97 -41.91 -0.21
N ARG A 318 -8.08 -42.40 -0.78
CA ARG A 318 -9.44 -41.96 -0.41
C ARG A 318 -9.76 -42.22 1.06
N ARG A 319 -9.32 -43.35 1.61
CA ARG A 319 -9.49 -43.66 3.03
C ARG A 319 -8.69 -42.71 3.91
N MET A 320 -7.43 -42.43 3.58
CA MET A 320 -6.61 -41.46 4.32
C MET A 320 -7.28 -40.08 4.38
N LEU A 321 -7.81 -39.60 3.25
CA LEU A 321 -8.53 -38.32 3.20
C LEU A 321 -9.80 -38.33 4.06
N SER A 322 -10.54 -39.44 4.04
CA SER A 322 -11.72 -39.61 4.91
C SER A 322 -11.36 -39.69 6.40
N ASP A 323 -10.27 -40.37 6.76
CA ASP A 323 -9.80 -40.53 8.13
C ASP A 323 -9.30 -39.20 8.72
N SER A 324 -8.73 -38.33 7.89
CA SER A 324 -8.37 -36.94 8.23
C SER A 324 -9.57 -35.99 8.25
N GLY A 325 -10.80 -36.48 8.06
CA GLY A 325 -12.03 -35.67 8.14
C GLY A 325 -12.38 -34.91 6.86
N HIS A 326 -11.70 -35.18 5.74
CA HIS A 326 -11.86 -34.51 4.46
C HIS A 326 -12.23 -35.51 3.34
N PRO A 327 -13.41 -36.15 3.39
CA PRO A 327 -13.82 -37.11 2.37
C PRO A 327 -13.92 -36.46 0.99
N VAL A 328 -13.63 -37.25 -0.05
CA VAL A 328 -13.56 -36.78 -1.44
C VAL A 328 -14.42 -37.62 -2.38
N GLN A 329 -14.89 -36.99 -3.46
CA GLN A 329 -15.64 -37.61 -4.57
C GLN A 329 -14.72 -38.38 -5.52
#